data_AF-A0A7C1CDB4-F1
#
_entry.id   AF-A0A7C1CDB4-F1
#
_cell.length_a   1.000
_cell.length_b   1.000
_cell.length_c   1.000
_cell.angle_alpha   90.00
_cell.angle_beta   90.00
_cell.angle_gamma   90.00
#
_symmetry.space_group_name_H-M   'P 1'
#
loop_
_entity.id
_entity.type
_entity.pdbx_description
1 polymer ?
#
loop_
_entity_poly.entity_id
_entity_poly.type
_entity_poly.pdbx_seq_one_letter_code
_entity_poly.pdbx_strand_id
1 'polypeptide(L)'
;MVTKTALRNRYKRNLRKAGIKRQDSILVATLPNLQSKASLDLLVDIEKEFQVKISHIHIGRNIPQEINQLAQKLPGIETIAIDAEPATYTQLKLKILEKASPHQLVVLPLTAEEIATYFLDELIRGNIEGLKLEARHRTAYPLATTTINELQAVYRQDTLPPATLYMSKLLEWLAGTVNPQALAKFYIDTYASRSIA
;
A
#
# COMPACT_ATOMS: atom_id res chain seq x y z
N MET A 1 -16.72 8.95 -13.85
CA MET A 1 -15.73 9.61 -12.98
C MET A 1 -15.64 8.83 -11.67
N VAL A 2 -14.44 8.51 -11.20
CA VAL A 2 -14.27 7.78 -9.92
C VAL A 2 -14.51 8.73 -8.76
N THR A 3 -15.31 8.29 -7.78
CA THR A 3 -15.61 9.06 -6.57
C THR A 3 -14.80 8.56 -5.38
N LYS A 4 -14.66 9.40 -4.33
CA LYS A 4 -14.04 8.98 -3.06
C LYS A 4 -14.77 7.78 -2.45
N THR A 5 -16.10 7.74 -2.52
CA THR A 5 -16.91 6.59 -2.06
C THR A 5 -16.58 5.30 -2.83
N ALA A 6 -16.41 5.39 -4.16
CA ALA A 6 -16.03 4.24 -4.97
C ALA A 6 -14.62 3.73 -4.61
N LEU A 7 -13.65 4.64 -4.38
CA LEU A 7 -12.33 4.28 -3.89
C LEU A 7 -12.39 3.60 -2.52
N ARG A 8 -13.14 4.16 -1.59
CA ARG A 8 -13.35 3.59 -0.25
C ARG A 8 -13.91 2.17 -0.30
N ASN A 9 -14.91 1.93 -1.15
CA ASN A 9 -15.51 0.60 -1.32
C ASN A 9 -14.51 -0.41 -1.90
N ARG A 10 -13.69 0.01 -2.88
CA ARG A 10 -12.61 -0.83 -3.44
C ARG A 10 -11.54 -1.13 -2.39
N TYR A 11 -11.11 -0.12 -1.65
CA TYR A 11 -10.13 -0.22 -0.56
C TYR A 11 -10.58 -1.25 0.48
N LYS A 12 -11.82 -1.11 0.98
CA LYS A 12 -12.44 -2.03 1.94
C LYS A 12 -12.54 -3.46 1.41
N ARG A 13 -12.89 -3.64 0.14
CA ARG A 13 -12.94 -4.97 -0.50
C ARG A 13 -11.57 -5.62 -0.53
N ASN A 14 -10.52 -4.87 -0.85
CA ASN A 14 -9.15 -5.38 -0.90
C ASN A 14 -8.59 -5.70 0.50
N LEU A 15 -8.94 -4.91 1.53
CA LEU A 15 -8.65 -5.26 2.93
C LEU A 15 -9.34 -6.57 3.36
N ARG A 16 -10.62 -6.75 3.01
CA ARG A 16 -11.36 -7.99 3.29
C ARG A 16 -10.73 -9.19 2.60
N LYS A 17 -10.26 -9.02 1.37
CA LYS A 17 -9.55 -10.07 0.62
C LYS A 17 -8.24 -10.49 1.29
N ALA A 18 -7.54 -9.54 1.92
CA ALA A 18 -6.36 -9.83 2.75
C ALA A 18 -6.70 -10.44 4.13
N GLY A 19 -7.99 -10.71 4.39
CA GLY A 19 -8.45 -11.38 5.60
C GLY A 19 -8.40 -10.51 6.86
N ILE A 20 -8.65 -9.20 6.74
CA ILE A 20 -8.82 -8.32 7.92
C ILE A 20 -9.93 -8.85 8.83
N LYS A 21 -9.64 -8.95 10.13
CA LYS A 21 -10.55 -9.40 11.20
C LYS A 21 -10.83 -8.24 12.15
N ARG A 22 -11.91 -8.35 12.92
CA ARG A 22 -12.14 -7.46 14.07
C ARG A 22 -10.98 -7.62 15.05
N GLN A 23 -10.56 -6.53 15.67
CA GLN A 23 -9.46 -6.52 16.65
C GLN A 23 -8.08 -6.91 16.07
N ASP A 24 -7.91 -6.93 14.75
CA ASP A 24 -6.59 -7.07 14.15
C ASP A 24 -5.66 -5.93 14.59
N SER A 25 -4.37 -6.25 14.75
CA SER A 25 -3.32 -5.24 14.77
C SER A 25 -2.83 -4.99 13.35
N ILE A 26 -2.88 -3.73 12.92
CA ILE A 26 -2.48 -3.28 11.60
C ILE A 26 -1.18 -2.49 11.71
N LEU A 27 -0.24 -2.78 10.82
CA LEU A 27 0.88 -1.91 10.52
C LEU A 27 0.64 -1.23 9.17
N VAL A 28 0.39 0.07 9.18
CA VAL A 28 0.26 0.85 7.94
C VAL A 28 1.59 1.50 7.60
N ALA A 29 2.05 1.29 6.36
CA ALA A 29 3.24 1.94 5.84
C ALA A 29 2.86 3.15 4.99
N THR A 30 3.64 4.23 5.11
CA THR A 30 3.54 5.41 4.25
C THR A 30 4.89 5.82 3.68
N LEU A 31 4.84 6.45 2.52
CA LEU A 31 5.91 7.15 1.80
C LEU A 31 5.51 8.63 1.66
N PRO A 32 6.44 9.54 1.33
CA PRO A 32 6.13 10.96 1.11
C PRO A 32 5.44 11.19 -0.25
N ASN A 33 4.29 10.55 -0.48
CA ASN A 33 3.55 10.60 -1.75
C ASN A 33 2.02 10.57 -1.59
N LEU A 34 1.32 10.96 -2.65
CA LEU A 34 -0.15 11.00 -2.70
C LEU A 34 -0.79 9.66 -2.35
N GLN A 35 -0.23 8.55 -2.84
CA GLN A 35 -0.77 7.20 -2.63
C GLN A 35 -0.84 6.86 -1.14
N SER A 36 0.19 7.22 -0.39
CA SER A 36 0.26 7.00 1.06
C SER A 36 -0.73 7.86 1.83
N LYS A 37 -0.85 9.14 1.45
CA LYS A 37 -1.87 10.04 2.02
C LYS A 37 -3.28 9.51 1.77
N ALA A 38 -3.60 9.15 0.53
CA ALA A 38 -4.90 8.61 0.14
C ALA A 38 -5.19 7.28 0.85
N SER A 39 -4.20 6.39 0.95
CA SER A 39 -4.35 5.12 1.66
C SER A 39 -4.67 5.34 3.14
N LEU A 40 -3.95 6.24 3.80
CA LEU A 40 -4.15 6.54 5.21
C LEU A 40 -5.50 7.24 5.47
N ASP A 41 -5.88 8.20 4.62
CA ASP A 41 -7.20 8.87 4.68
C ASP A 41 -8.36 7.85 4.57
N LEU A 42 -8.28 6.94 3.60
CA LEU A 42 -9.28 5.88 3.44
C LEU A 42 -9.28 4.89 4.62
N LEU A 43 -8.10 4.59 5.19
CA LEU A 43 -7.99 3.71 6.35
C LEU A 43 -8.59 4.33 7.60
N VAL A 44 -8.38 5.63 7.85
CA VAL A 44 -9.01 6.39 8.96
C VAL A 44 -10.55 6.33 8.86
N ASP A 45 -11.09 6.47 7.65
CA ASP A 45 -12.54 6.37 7.41
C ASP A 45 -13.10 4.96 7.63
N ILE A 46 -12.24 3.93 7.57
CA ILE A 46 -12.62 2.51 7.66
C ILE A 46 -12.36 1.95 9.07
N GLU A 47 -11.39 2.47 9.80
CA GLU A 47 -10.99 2.03 11.15
C GLU A 47 -12.19 1.96 12.09
N LYS A 48 -13.07 2.98 12.04
CA LYS A 48 -14.32 3.07 12.81
C LYS A 48 -15.24 1.86 12.66
N GLU A 49 -15.13 1.12 11.54
CA GLU A 49 -15.97 -0.05 11.26
C GLU A 49 -15.35 -1.38 11.74
N PHE A 50 -14.02 -1.46 11.89
CA PHE A 50 -13.31 -2.73 12.15
C PHE A 50 -12.79 -2.87 13.59
N GLN A 51 -12.78 -1.81 14.40
CA GLN A 51 -12.26 -1.82 15.79
C GLN A 51 -10.84 -2.41 15.84
N VAL A 52 -9.93 -1.89 15.03
CA VAL A 52 -8.56 -2.39 14.85
C VAL A 52 -7.56 -1.51 15.57
N LYS A 53 -6.43 -2.09 16.00
CA LYS A 53 -5.31 -1.31 16.53
C LYS A 53 -4.36 -0.98 15.40
N ILE A 54 -4.20 0.29 15.06
CA ILE A 54 -3.32 0.73 13.98
C ILE A 54 -2.01 1.29 14.54
N SER A 55 -0.90 0.75 14.05
CA SER A 55 0.45 1.30 14.18
C SER A 55 0.90 1.84 12.83
N HIS A 56 1.66 2.93 12.82
CA HIS A 56 2.07 3.61 11.60
C HIS A 56 3.59 3.67 11.50
N ILE A 57 4.12 3.28 10.34
CA ILE A 57 5.50 3.56 9.97
C ILE A 57 5.52 4.50 8.77
N HIS A 58 6.40 5.49 8.83
CA HIS A 58 6.69 6.36 7.71
C HIS A 58 8.10 6.07 7.20
N ILE A 59 8.24 5.85 5.89
CA ILE A 59 9.52 5.56 5.24
C ILE A 59 9.88 6.77 4.38
N GLY A 60 10.91 7.50 4.81
CA GLY A 60 11.35 8.72 4.17
C GLY A 60 12.01 9.67 5.18
N ARG A 61 12.78 10.63 4.67
CA ARG A 61 13.54 11.57 5.51
C ARG A 61 12.66 12.41 6.44
N ASN A 62 11.50 12.84 5.95
CA ASN A 62 10.56 13.69 6.68
C ASN A 62 9.13 13.22 6.44
N ILE A 63 8.31 13.22 7.50
CA ILE A 63 6.88 12.94 7.39
C ILE A 63 6.17 14.20 6.87
N PRO A 64 5.51 14.18 5.69
CA PRO A 64 4.70 15.29 5.23
C PRO A 64 3.61 15.65 6.25
N GLN A 65 3.33 16.95 6.41
CA GLN A 65 2.38 17.44 7.40
C GLN A 65 0.99 16.80 7.23
N GLU A 66 0.56 16.60 5.99
CA GLU A 66 -0.75 16.03 5.65
C GLU A 66 -0.85 14.56 6.06
N ILE A 67 0.24 13.80 5.96
CA ILE A 67 0.28 12.41 6.44
C ILE A 67 0.28 12.39 7.96
N ASN A 68 1.07 13.26 8.60
CA ASN A 68 1.14 13.36 10.06
C ASN A 68 -0.24 13.73 10.67
N GLN A 69 -0.94 14.70 10.07
CA GLN A 69 -2.28 15.10 10.49
C GLN A 69 -3.31 13.97 10.34
N LEU A 70 -3.22 13.16 9.29
CA LEU A 70 -4.09 11.99 9.13
C LEU A 70 -3.76 10.90 10.14
N ALA A 71 -2.49 10.64 10.40
CA ALA A 71 -2.07 9.66 11.40
C ALA A 71 -2.63 10.05 12.79
N GLN A 72 -2.50 11.30 13.20
CA GLN A 72 -2.99 11.81 14.49
C GLN A 72 -4.51 11.67 14.70
N LYS A 73 -5.31 11.44 13.64
CA LYS A 73 -6.74 11.14 13.76
C LYS A 73 -7.00 9.71 14.27
N LEU A 74 -6.01 8.82 14.21
CA LEU A 74 -6.12 7.45 14.67
C LEU A 74 -5.88 7.37 16.19
N PRO A 75 -6.80 6.74 16.94
CA PRO A 75 -6.72 6.73 18.40
C PRO A 75 -5.50 5.95 18.88
N GLY A 76 -4.66 6.60 19.69
CA GLY A 76 -3.49 5.97 20.33
C GLY A 76 -2.41 5.52 19.34
N ILE A 77 -2.33 6.15 18.17
CA ILE A 77 -1.35 5.74 17.16
C ILE A 77 0.08 6.10 17.58
N GLU A 78 0.98 5.13 17.39
CA GLU A 78 2.42 5.35 17.41
C GLU A 78 2.90 5.46 15.95
N THR A 79 3.56 6.58 15.63
CA THR A 79 4.20 6.79 14.33
C THR A 79 5.71 6.65 14.47
N ILE A 80 6.29 5.66 13.79
CA ILE A 80 7.73 5.43 13.73
C ILE A 80 8.25 5.94 12.39
N ALA A 81 9.11 6.95 12.41
CA ALA A 81 9.82 7.39 11.23
C ALA A 81 11.03 6.49 10.97
N ILE A 82 11.19 6.04 9.73
CA ILE A 82 12.34 5.30 9.24
C ILE A 82 13.01 6.17 8.20
N ASP A 83 14.19 6.71 8.55
CA ASP A 83 15.02 7.45 7.62
C ASP A 83 15.65 6.48 6.60
N ALA A 84 14.93 6.28 5.49
CA ALA A 84 15.33 5.43 4.40
C ALA A 84 14.70 5.91 3.09
N GLU A 85 15.43 5.77 1.99
CA GLU A 85 14.98 6.07 0.62
C GLU A 85 15.10 4.81 -0.23
N PRO A 86 14.13 3.88 -0.15
CA PRO A 86 14.19 2.64 -0.92
C PRO A 86 14.16 2.94 -2.42
N ALA A 87 15.10 2.39 -3.18
CA ALA A 87 15.16 2.54 -4.63
C ALA A 87 14.27 1.51 -5.36
N THR A 88 13.85 0.43 -4.67
CA THR A 88 13.04 -0.65 -5.25
C THR A 88 11.90 -1.05 -4.31
N TYR A 89 10.89 -1.72 -4.87
CA TYR A 89 9.75 -2.20 -4.07
C TYR A 89 10.15 -3.37 -3.16
N THR A 90 11.16 -4.18 -3.53
CA THR A 90 11.77 -5.15 -2.61
C THR A 90 12.38 -4.46 -1.40
N GLN A 91 13.20 -3.42 -1.61
CA GLN A 91 13.82 -2.68 -0.50
C GLN A 91 12.76 -2.07 0.42
N LEU A 92 11.70 -1.48 -0.14
CA LEU A 92 10.56 -0.99 0.62
C LEU A 92 9.95 -2.10 1.49
N LYS A 93 9.61 -3.25 0.89
CA LYS A 93 8.99 -4.38 1.60
C LYS A 93 9.89 -4.94 2.71
N LEU A 94 11.20 -5.03 2.48
CA LEU A 94 12.16 -5.49 3.49
C LEU A 94 12.27 -4.49 4.66
N LYS A 95 12.23 -3.18 4.40
CA LYS A 95 12.21 -2.16 5.46
C LYS A 95 10.94 -2.20 6.30
N ILE A 96 9.79 -2.45 5.66
CA ILE A 96 8.53 -2.67 6.37
C ILE A 96 8.60 -3.93 7.24
N LEU A 97 9.17 -5.02 6.70
CA LEU A 97 9.32 -6.30 7.41
C LEU A 97 10.17 -6.16 8.69
N GLU A 98 11.21 -5.32 8.70
CA GLU A 98 12.03 -5.04 9.89
C GLU A 98 11.23 -4.46 11.07
N LYS A 99 10.06 -3.86 10.81
CA LYS A 99 9.18 -3.26 11.83
C LYS A 99 7.88 -4.02 12.08
N ALA A 100 7.54 -4.97 11.22
CA ALA A 100 6.32 -5.76 11.36
C ALA A 100 6.42 -6.71 12.55
N SER A 101 5.45 -6.65 13.45
CA SER A 101 5.31 -7.61 14.55
C SER A 101 4.57 -8.87 14.09
N PRO A 102 4.81 -10.03 14.74
CA PRO A 102 4.10 -11.27 14.42
C PRO A 102 2.58 -11.08 14.40
N HIS A 103 1.91 -11.75 13.48
CA HIS A 103 0.44 -11.75 13.30
C HIS A 103 -0.21 -10.42 12.89
N GLN A 104 0.55 -9.34 12.73
CA GLN A 104 0.03 -8.07 12.19
C GLN A 104 -0.43 -8.22 10.73
N LEU A 105 -1.48 -7.47 10.38
CA LEU A 105 -1.84 -7.20 8.99
C LEU A 105 -1.03 -5.98 8.52
N VAL A 106 -0.15 -6.18 7.55
CA VAL A 106 0.68 -5.11 7.00
C VAL A 106 -0.03 -4.49 5.79
N VAL A 107 -0.27 -3.18 5.82
CA VAL A 107 -0.97 -2.44 4.77
C VAL A 107 0.03 -1.60 3.98
N LEU A 108 0.15 -1.89 2.67
CA LEU A 108 1.02 -1.16 1.76
C LEU A 108 0.21 -0.19 0.88
N PRO A 109 0.71 1.05 0.68
CA PRO A 109 0.00 2.09 -0.07
C PRO A 109 0.29 2.03 -1.58
N LEU A 110 0.49 0.82 -2.15
CA LEU A 110 0.88 0.68 -3.56
C LEU A 110 -0.33 0.62 -4.49
N THR A 111 -0.30 1.41 -5.57
CA THR A 111 -1.32 1.35 -6.63
C THR A 111 -1.13 0.15 -7.55
N ALA A 112 -2.06 -0.03 -8.49
CA ALA A 112 -2.00 -1.09 -9.48
C ALA A 112 -0.68 -1.06 -10.29
N GLU A 113 -0.24 0.12 -10.72
CA GLU A 113 0.98 0.30 -11.53
C GLU A 113 2.24 -0.07 -10.75
N GLU A 114 2.28 0.27 -9.47
CA GLU A 114 3.42 -0.01 -8.60
C GLU A 114 3.56 -1.51 -8.32
N ILE A 115 2.44 -2.19 -8.06
CA ILE A 115 2.42 -3.64 -7.86
C ILE A 115 2.77 -4.35 -9.18
N ALA A 116 2.24 -3.88 -10.31
CA ALA A 116 2.59 -4.42 -11.62
C ALA A 116 4.09 -4.24 -11.93
N THR A 117 4.65 -3.08 -11.59
CA THR A 117 6.08 -2.78 -11.74
C THR A 117 6.93 -3.74 -10.90
N TYR A 118 6.61 -3.87 -9.61
CA TYR A 118 7.28 -4.83 -8.73
C TYR A 118 7.22 -6.27 -9.28
N PHE A 119 6.04 -6.69 -9.73
CA PHE A 119 5.86 -8.04 -10.25
C PHE A 119 6.71 -8.30 -11.50
N LEU A 120 6.71 -7.39 -12.47
CA LEU A 120 7.41 -7.58 -13.74
C LEU A 120 8.92 -7.41 -13.62
N ASP A 121 9.38 -6.38 -12.92
CA ASP A 121 10.79 -6.00 -12.93
C ASP A 121 11.62 -6.55 -11.77
N GLU A 122 10.97 -7.02 -10.70
CA GLU A 122 11.70 -7.65 -9.59
C GLU A 122 11.38 -9.14 -9.52
N LEU A 123 10.09 -9.49 -9.39
CA LEU A 123 9.71 -10.88 -9.11
C LEU A 123 9.98 -11.81 -10.30
N ILE A 124 9.52 -11.47 -11.51
CA ILE A 124 9.79 -12.28 -12.72
C ILE A 124 11.29 -12.39 -13.01
N ARG A 125 12.06 -11.36 -12.65
CA ARG A 125 13.52 -11.35 -12.82
C ARG A 125 14.27 -12.13 -11.74
N GLY A 126 13.55 -12.83 -10.84
CA GLY A 126 14.14 -13.68 -9.81
C GLY A 126 14.48 -12.97 -8.51
N ASN A 127 14.25 -11.65 -8.39
CA ASN A 127 14.37 -10.95 -7.11
C ASN A 127 13.12 -11.18 -6.27
N ILE A 128 13.05 -12.37 -5.66
CA ILE A 128 11.90 -12.82 -4.86
C ILE A 128 11.98 -12.41 -3.39
N GLU A 129 13.05 -11.72 -2.96
CA GLU A 129 13.27 -11.43 -1.53
C GLU A 129 12.14 -10.61 -0.92
N GLY A 130 11.50 -9.74 -1.70
CA GLY A 130 10.35 -8.98 -1.24
C GLY A 130 9.20 -9.85 -0.75
N LEU A 131 9.07 -11.10 -1.25
CA LEU A 131 8.04 -12.07 -0.81
C LEU A 131 8.21 -12.53 0.64
N LYS A 132 9.36 -12.26 1.28
CA LYS A 132 9.56 -12.53 2.71
C LYS A 132 8.50 -11.85 3.58
N LEU A 133 7.96 -10.71 3.14
CA LEU A 133 6.89 -10.01 3.86
C LEU A 133 5.59 -10.83 3.87
N GLU A 134 5.11 -11.24 2.69
CA GLU A 134 3.91 -12.07 2.55
C GLU A 134 4.06 -13.46 3.15
N ALA A 135 5.27 -14.03 3.11
CA ALA A 135 5.55 -15.32 3.72
C ALA A 135 5.44 -15.30 5.25
N ARG A 136 5.63 -14.13 5.89
CA ARG A 136 5.65 -13.98 7.36
C ARG A 136 4.43 -13.27 7.92
N HIS A 137 3.78 -12.41 7.13
CA HIS A 137 2.67 -11.57 7.58
C HIS A 137 1.54 -11.55 6.56
N ARG A 138 0.31 -11.46 7.06
CA ARG A 138 -0.82 -11.09 6.22
C ARG A 138 -0.53 -9.70 5.64
N THR A 139 -0.59 -9.59 4.33
CA THR A 139 -0.23 -8.35 3.64
C THR A 139 -1.40 -7.88 2.79
N ALA A 140 -1.83 -6.65 3.02
CA ALA A 140 -2.88 -6.00 2.29
C ALA A 140 -2.30 -4.98 1.31
N TYR A 141 -2.87 -4.99 0.10
CA TYR A 141 -2.63 -4.01 -0.96
C TYR A 141 -3.95 -3.31 -1.32
N PRO A 142 -4.45 -2.40 -0.47
CA PRO A 142 -5.82 -1.91 -0.63
C PRO A 142 -6.03 -1.08 -1.90
N LEU A 143 -4.97 -0.45 -2.41
CA LEU A 143 -4.98 0.35 -3.64
C LEU A 143 -4.68 -0.46 -4.91
N ALA A 144 -4.59 -1.79 -4.84
CA ALA A 144 -4.20 -2.62 -5.98
C ALA A 144 -5.15 -2.61 -7.19
N THR A 145 -6.38 -2.15 -7.00
CA THR A 145 -7.37 -1.98 -8.08
C THR A 145 -7.60 -0.50 -8.40
N THR A 146 -6.69 0.37 -8.00
CA THR A 146 -6.75 1.82 -8.14
C THR A 146 -5.49 2.28 -8.87
N THR A 147 -5.64 3.13 -9.89
CA THR A 147 -4.53 3.75 -10.62
C THR A 147 -4.09 5.06 -9.97
N ILE A 148 -2.87 5.49 -10.30
CA ILE A 148 -2.37 6.82 -9.88
C ILE A 148 -3.30 7.92 -10.43
N ASN A 149 -3.74 7.80 -11.68
CA ASN A 149 -4.65 8.76 -12.31
C ASN A 149 -6.01 8.82 -11.60
N GLU A 150 -6.54 7.69 -11.13
CA GLU A 150 -7.77 7.66 -10.35
C GLU A 150 -7.59 8.38 -9.00
N LEU A 151 -6.43 8.23 -8.34
CA LEU A 151 -6.13 8.96 -7.11
C LEU A 151 -6.03 10.46 -7.37
N GLN A 152 -5.25 10.88 -8.37
CA GLN A 152 -5.16 12.30 -8.74
C GLN A 152 -6.53 12.89 -9.06
N ALA A 153 -7.40 12.13 -9.73
CA ALA A 153 -8.74 12.59 -10.07
C ALA A 153 -9.65 12.80 -8.84
N VAL A 154 -9.46 12.04 -7.76
CA VAL A 154 -10.24 12.19 -6.52
C VAL A 154 -9.61 13.22 -5.57
N TYR A 155 -8.28 13.28 -5.54
CA TYR A 155 -7.48 14.11 -4.64
C TYR A 155 -6.87 15.33 -5.35
N ARG A 156 -7.59 15.92 -6.32
CA ARG A 156 -7.07 16.98 -7.21
C ARG A 156 -6.54 18.23 -6.50
N GLN A 157 -7.04 18.51 -5.31
CA GLN A 157 -6.69 19.69 -4.53
C GLN A 157 -5.56 19.43 -3.53
N ASP A 158 -4.99 18.23 -3.53
CA ASP A 158 -3.88 17.91 -2.63
C ASP A 158 -2.55 18.48 -3.11
N THR A 159 -1.76 18.89 -2.14
CA THR A 159 -0.41 19.42 -2.26
C THR A 159 0.65 18.35 -2.47
N LEU A 160 0.38 17.12 -2.00
CA LEU A 160 1.33 16.01 -2.08
C LEU A 160 1.24 15.34 -3.46
N PRO A 161 2.30 15.35 -4.28
CA PRO A 161 2.25 14.78 -5.62
C PRO A 161 2.26 13.24 -5.56
N PRO A 162 1.74 12.56 -6.61
CA PRO A 162 2.03 11.15 -6.77
C PRO A 162 3.53 10.96 -7.03
N ALA A 163 4.10 9.93 -6.44
CA ALA A 163 5.49 9.55 -6.68
C ALA A 163 5.61 8.03 -6.56
N THR A 164 6.40 7.44 -7.45
CA THR A 164 6.71 6.01 -7.48
C THR A 164 8.20 5.82 -7.21
N LEU A 165 8.60 4.64 -6.72
CA LEU A 165 10.03 4.37 -6.46
C LEU A 165 10.81 4.27 -7.78
N TYR A 166 10.22 3.58 -8.75
CA TYR A 166 10.64 3.55 -10.14
C TYR A 166 9.45 3.06 -10.99
N MET A 167 9.51 3.29 -12.30
CA MET A 167 8.53 2.78 -13.26
C MET A 167 9.14 1.74 -14.19
N SER A 168 8.36 0.71 -14.49
CA SER A 168 8.76 -0.32 -15.44
C SER A 168 8.76 0.23 -16.87
N LYS A 169 9.93 0.23 -17.52
CA LYS A 169 10.03 0.54 -18.96
C LYS A 169 9.15 -0.39 -19.80
N LEU A 170 9.00 -1.64 -19.38
CA LEU A 170 8.14 -2.59 -20.09
C LEU A 170 6.67 -2.20 -19.97
N LEU A 171 6.20 -1.80 -18.79
CA LEU A 171 4.82 -1.29 -18.64
C LEU A 171 4.61 0.00 -19.44
N GLU A 172 5.60 0.88 -19.49
CA GLU A 172 5.54 2.10 -20.31
C GLU A 172 5.45 1.76 -21.80
N TRP A 173 6.26 0.83 -22.30
CA TRP A 173 6.22 0.39 -23.70
C TRP A 173 4.92 -0.31 -24.08
N LEU A 174 4.29 -0.97 -23.11
CA LEU A 174 3.02 -1.68 -23.29
C LEU A 174 1.81 -0.84 -22.85
N ALA A 175 1.99 0.46 -22.58
CA ALA A 175 0.92 1.34 -22.16
C ALA A 175 -0.24 1.31 -23.19
N GLY A 176 -1.47 1.17 -22.69
CA GLY A 176 -2.68 1.03 -23.52
C GLY A 176 -2.96 -0.39 -24.03
N THR A 177 -2.02 -1.32 -23.92
CA THR A 177 -2.21 -2.75 -24.28
C THR A 177 -2.30 -3.66 -23.07
N VAL A 178 -1.66 -3.28 -21.96
CA VAL A 178 -1.67 -4.02 -20.70
C VAL A 178 -2.47 -3.28 -19.64
N ASN A 179 -3.27 -4.04 -18.88
CA ASN A 179 -4.04 -3.54 -17.75
C ASN A 179 -3.24 -3.77 -16.45
N PRO A 180 -2.67 -2.73 -15.80
CA PRO A 180 -1.87 -2.89 -14.58
C PRO A 180 -2.70 -3.46 -13.42
N GLN A 181 -4.00 -3.18 -13.35
CA GLN A 181 -4.89 -3.77 -12.35
C GLN A 181 -4.99 -5.30 -12.49
N ALA A 182 -4.92 -5.82 -13.71
CA ALA A 182 -4.94 -7.28 -13.95
C ALA A 182 -3.66 -7.95 -13.43
N LEU A 183 -2.50 -7.35 -13.68
CA LEU A 183 -1.21 -7.82 -13.15
C LEU A 183 -1.16 -7.73 -11.62
N ALA A 184 -1.58 -6.60 -11.05
CA ALA A 184 -1.66 -6.42 -9.60
C ALA A 184 -2.60 -7.44 -8.96
N LYS A 185 -3.75 -7.72 -9.58
CA LYS A 185 -4.69 -8.75 -9.14
C LYS A 185 -4.03 -10.14 -9.16
N PHE A 186 -3.35 -10.50 -10.24
CA PHE A 186 -2.65 -11.78 -10.36
C PHE A 186 -1.60 -11.95 -9.25
N TYR A 187 -0.78 -10.93 -9.02
CA TYR A 187 0.21 -10.93 -7.95
C TYR A 187 -0.46 -11.18 -6.58
N ILE A 188 -1.52 -10.44 -6.28
CA ILE A 188 -2.21 -10.55 -4.99
C ILE A 188 -2.84 -11.93 -4.81
N ASP A 189 -3.57 -12.43 -5.81
CA ASP A 189 -4.24 -13.73 -5.76
C ASP A 189 -3.21 -14.87 -5.56
N THR A 190 -2.02 -14.73 -6.13
CA THR A 190 -0.99 -15.79 -6.09
C THR A 190 -0.14 -15.75 -4.82
N TYR A 191 0.26 -14.55 -4.39
CA TYR A 191 1.33 -14.36 -3.40
C TYR A 191 0.87 -13.71 -2.09
N ALA A 192 -0.06 -12.74 -2.13
CA ALA A 192 -0.46 -11.98 -0.94
C ALA A 192 -1.73 -12.52 -0.25
N SER A 193 -2.58 -13.23 -0.97
CA SER A 193 -3.88 -13.74 -0.47
C SER A 193 -3.78 -15.09 0.23
N ARG A 194 -2.59 -15.68 0.35
CA ARG A 194 -2.42 -16.98 1.01
C ARG A 194 -2.69 -16.80 2.50
N SER A 195 -3.70 -17.51 3.00
CA SER A 195 -3.85 -17.70 4.44
C SER A 195 -2.57 -18.39 4.93
N ILE A 196 -1.83 -17.74 5.82
CA ILE A 196 -0.78 -18.41 6.57
C ILE A 196 -1.48 -19.57 7.30
N ALA A 197 -1.10 -20.79 6.91
CA ALA A 197 -1.60 -22.03 7.51
C ALA A 197 -1.10 -22.17 8.95
#